data_AF-A0A1V5LVX6-F1
#
_entry.id   AF-A0A1V5LVX6-F1
#
_cell.length_a   1.000
_cell.length_b   1.000
_cell.length_c   1.000
_cell.angle_alpha   90.00
_cell.angle_beta   90.00
_cell.angle_gamma   90.00
#
_symmetry.space_group_name_H-M   'P 1'
#
loop_
_entity.id
_entity.type
_entity.pdbx_description
1 polymer ?
#
loop_
_entity_poly.entity_id
_entity_poly.type
_entity_poly.pdbx_seq_one_letter_code
_entity_poly.pdbx_strand_id
1 'polypeptide(L)'
;MAQAAREGRFPYINNLVDINNLISLETGLPISLLDASAIGGTLKIRYGRPGERYVFNASGQDIDLAGLVCACSGERDEPLGNPVKDSMAGKIKDKTTSVVGVIYSPADAHWRSVTERAVAQFAHWLKLEGGATQVDSFVV
;
A
#
# COMPACT_ATOMS: atom_id res chain seq x y z
N MET A 1 -12.21 -2.99 4.26
CA MET A 1 -12.16 -1.93 5.30
C MET A 1 -13.44 -1.12 5.38
N ALA A 2 -13.91 -0.50 4.28
CA ALA A 2 -15.16 0.28 4.28
C ALA A 2 -16.38 -0.46 4.89
N GLN A 3 -16.56 -1.74 4.59
CA GLN A 3 -17.64 -2.54 5.18
C GLN A 3 -17.48 -2.75 6.70
N ALA A 4 -16.28 -3.10 7.17
CA ALA A 4 -16.02 -3.30 8.60
C ALA A 4 -16.21 -2.01 9.41
N ALA A 5 -15.84 -0.85 8.86
CA ALA A 5 -16.08 0.45 9.46
C ALA A 5 -17.59 0.75 9.58
N ARG A 6 -18.37 0.48 8.52
CA ARG A 6 -19.84 0.66 8.52
C ARG A 6 -20.56 -0.20 9.55
N GLU A 7 -20.00 -1.36 9.87
CA GLU A 7 -20.58 -2.30 10.84
C GLU A 7 -20.08 -2.07 12.28
N GLY A 8 -19.25 -1.04 12.53
CA GLY A 8 -18.72 -0.73 13.86
C GLY A 8 -17.71 -1.75 14.39
N ARG A 9 -17.16 -2.61 13.51
CA ARG A 9 -16.24 -3.70 13.87
C ARG A 9 -14.82 -3.44 13.37
N PHE A 10 -14.37 -2.19 13.39
CA PHE A 10 -13.05 -1.84 12.89
C PHE A 10 -11.97 -2.38 13.84
N PRO A 11 -11.22 -3.42 13.45
CA PRO A 11 -10.27 -4.05 14.36
C PRO A 11 -9.00 -3.21 14.42
N TYR A 12 -8.42 -3.09 15.62
CA TYR A 12 -7.03 -2.67 15.76
C TYR A 12 -6.14 -3.80 15.24
N ILE A 13 -5.21 -3.51 14.32
CA ILE A 13 -4.26 -4.49 13.79
C ILE A 13 -2.84 -4.15 14.28
N ASN A 14 -2.35 -3.00 13.85
CA ASN A 14 -1.15 -2.33 14.36
C ASN A 14 -1.17 -0.89 13.85
N ASN A 15 -0.37 -0.02 14.46
CA ASN A 15 -0.38 1.40 14.13
C ASN A 15 -0.17 1.67 12.63
N LEU A 16 0.78 0.98 11.96
CA LEU A 16 1.06 1.24 10.55
C LEU A 16 -0.13 0.86 9.65
N VAL A 17 -0.73 -0.31 9.90
CA VAL A 17 -1.91 -0.79 9.16
C VAL A 17 -3.13 0.09 9.44
N ASP A 18 -3.30 0.54 10.67
CA ASP A 18 -4.44 1.36 11.05
C ASP A 18 -4.33 2.78 10.49
N ILE A 19 -3.12 3.36 10.43
CA ILE A 19 -2.86 4.62 9.71
C ILE A 19 -3.18 4.45 8.23
N ASN A 20 -2.68 3.38 7.59
CA ASN A 20 -3.00 3.08 6.20
C ASN A 20 -4.52 2.99 5.96
N ASN A 21 -5.22 2.28 6.84
CA ASN A 21 -6.66 2.09 6.74
C ASN A 21 -7.43 3.40 6.99
N LEU A 22 -6.98 4.24 7.92
CA LEU A 22 -7.57 5.56 8.21
C LEU A 22 -7.51 6.44 6.95
N ILE A 23 -6.32 6.61 6.38
CA ILE A 23 -6.15 7.45 5.17
C ILE A 23 -6.97 6.88 4.00
N SER A 24 -7.01 5.56 3.82
CA SER A 24 -7.83 4.94 2.79
C SER A 24 -9.34 5.16 3.01
N LEU A 25 -9.81 5.12 4.25
CA LEU A 25 -11.21 5.39 4.60
C LEU A 25 -11.60 6.86 4.40
N GLU A 26 -10.73 7.79 4.77
CA GLU A 26 -10.99 9.24 4.64
C GLU A 26 -10.98 9.70 3.18
N THR A 27 -10.09 9.13 2.36
CA THR A 27 -9.88 9.57 0.98
C THR A 27 -10.67 8.76 -0.04
N GLY A 28 -11.05 7.53 0.31
CA GLY A 28 -11.56 6.54 -0.64
C GLY A 28 -10.50 5.98 -1.59
N LEU A 29 -9.22 6.38 -1.44
CA LEU A 29 -8.14 5.91 -2.30
C LEU A 29 -7.61 4.55 -1.81
N PRO A 30 -7.34 3.61 -2.73
CA PRO A 30 -6.65 2.38 -2.38
C PRO A 30 -5.18 2.66 -2.08
N ILE A 31 -4.66 1.95 -1.07
CA ILE A 31 -3.29 2.13 -0.57
C ILE A 31 -2.67 0.76 -0.31
N SER A 32 -1.46 0.56 -0.83
CA SER A 32 -0.59 -0.56 -0.45
C SER A 32 0.39 -0.12 0.64
N LEU A 33 0.65 -0.99 1.61
CA LEU A 33 1.68 -0.80 2.62
C LEU A 33 2.66 -1.98 2.58
N LEU A 34 3.83 -1.74 2.01
CA LEU A 34 4.78 -2.79 1.63
C LEU A 34 6.03 -2.74 2.51
N ASP A 35 6.60 -3.90 2.79
CA ASP A 35 7.90 -4.04 3.44
C ASP A 35 9.01 -3.57 2.49
N ALA A 36 9.79 -2.57 2.91
CA ALA A 36 10.87 -2.03 2.08
C ALA A 36 11.94 -3.09 1.74
N SER A 37 12.17 -4.07 2.63
CA SER A 37 13.09 -5.17 2.38
C SER A 37 12.62 -6.10 1.25
N ALA A 38 11.30 -6.23 1.05
CA ALA A 38 10.74 -6.98 -0.06
C ALA A 38 10.93 -6.23 -1.39
N ILE A 39 10.81 -4.91 -1.38
CA ILE A 39 11.00 -4.06 -2.57
C ILE A 39 12.47 -4.08 -3.02
N GLY A 40 13.41 -3.95 -2.08
CA GLY A 40 14.84 -3.76 -2.36
C GLY A 40 15.17 -2.28 -2.57
N GLY A 41 16.17 -1.98 -3.42
CA GLY A 41 16.65 -0.61 -3.60
C GLY A 41 15.77 0.31 -4.47
N THR A 42 14.85 -0.24 -5.28
CA THR A 42 14.03 0.56 -6.20
C THR A 42 12.63 -0.02 -6.30
N LEU A 43 11.61 0.85 -6.35
CA LEU A 43 10.23 0.47 -6.64
C LEU A 43 9.93 0.70 -8.12
N LYS A 44 9.35 -0.28 -8.80
CA LYS A 44 8.84 -0.14 -10.17
C LYS A 44 7.32 -0.16 -10.16
N ILE A 45 6.69 0.77 -10.88
CA ILE A 45 5.25 0.77 -11.12
C ILE A 45 5.01 0.36 -12.57
N ARG A 46 4.30 -0.75 -12.79
CA ARG A 46 3.96 -1.24 -14.14
C ARG A 46 2.66 -2.03 -14.13
N TYR A 47 2.10 -2.27 -15.30
CA TYR A 47 1.02 -3.24 -15.41
C TYR A 47 1.53 -4.67 -15.22
N GLY A 48 0.71 -5.51 -14.60
CA GLY A 48 0.94 -6.95 -14.54
C GLY A 48 0.81 -7.58 -15.92
N ARG A 49 1.64 -8.59 -16.17
CA ARG A 49 1.78 -9.29 -17.45
C ARG A 49 0.90 -10.54 -17.47
N PRO A 50 0.52 -11.04 -18.66
CA PRO A 50 -0.18 -12.32 -18.78
C PRO A 50 0.56 -13.43 -18.04
N GLY A 51 -0.17 -14.17 -17.21
CA GLY A 51 0.37 -15.28 -16.42
C GLY A 51 0.99 -14.89 -15.08
N GLU A 52 1.16 -13.60 -14.77
CA GLU A 52 1.61 -13.16 -13.45
C GLU A 52 0.47 -13.28 -12.42
N ARG A 53 0.77 -13.92 -11.29
CA ARG A 53 -0.14 -14.12 -10.16
C ARG A 53 0.63 -14.05 -8.86
N TYR A 54 -0.01 -13.64 -7.77
CA TYR A 54 0.53 -13.87 -6.43
C TYR A 54 -0.54 -14.29 -5.43
N VAL A 55 -0.10 -14.97 -4.38
CA VAL A 55 -0.91 -15.25 -3.20
C VAL A 55 -1.01 -14.00 -2.34
N PHE A 56 -2.22 -13.62 -1.94
CA PHE A 56 -2.47 -12.39 -1.16
C PHE A 56 -2.96 -12.65 0.27
N ASN A 57 -3.18 -13.90 0.66
CA ASN A 57 -3.54 -14.28 2.03
C ASN A 57 -2.99 -15.64 2.46
N ALA A 58 -3.06 -15.93 3.77
CA ALA A 58 -2.56 -17.16 4.36
C ALA A 58 -3.32 -18.43 3.90
N SER A 59 -4.55 -18.30 3.39
CA SER A 59 -5.33 -19.40 2.85
C SER A 59 -4.90 -19.82 1.44
N GLY A 60 -3.91 -19.15 0.84
CA GLY A 60 -3.39 -19.49 -0.48
C GLY A 60 -4.20 -18.93 -1.64
N GLN A 61 -5.14 -18.01 -1.39
CA GLN A 61 -5.87 -17.38 -2.50
C GLN A 61 -4.93 -16.49 -3.31
N ASP A 62 -5.05 -16.59 -4.62
CA ASP A 62 -4.25 -15.84 -5.57
C ASP A 62 -5.10 -14.88 -6.42
N ILE A 63 -4.42 -13.92 -7.04
CA ILE A 63 -5.03 -12.93 -7.93
C ILE A 63 -4.25 -12.91 -9.25
N ASP A 64 -5.00 -12.85 -10.36
CA ASP A 64 -4.44 -12.59 -11.68
C ASP A 64 -4.08 -11.10 -11.81
N LEU A 65 -2.85 -10.83 -12.23
CA LEU A 65 -2.30 -9.48 -12.28
C LEU A 65 -2.38 -8.87 -13.68
N ALA A 66 -2.75 -9.63 -14.71
CA ALA A 66 -2.77 -9.14 -16.08
C ALA A 66 -3.61 -7.86 -16.21
N GLY A 67 -2.97 -6.76 -16.60
CA GLY A 67 -3.62 -5.46 -16.77
C GLY A 67 -3.87 -4.67 -15.47
N LEU A 68 -3.55 -5.21 -14.30
CA LEU A 68 -3.60 -4.46 -13.04
C LEU A 68 -2.33 -3.63 -12.85
N VAL A 69 -2.45 -2.42 -12.30
CA VAL A 69 -1.29 -1.64 -11.84
C VAL A 69 -0.63 -2.39 -10.67
N CYS A 70 0.67 -2.65 -10.78
CA CYS A 70 1.45 -3.37 -9.80
C CYS A 70 2.61 -2.51 -9.30
N ALA A 71 2.81 -2.55 -7.98
CA ALA A 71 4.04 -2.14 -7.31
C ALA A 71 4.99 -3.34 -7.27
N CYS A 72 6.13 -3.24 -7.95
CA CYS A 72 7.06 -4.34 -8.15
C CYS A 72 8.44 -4.02 -7.53
N SER A 73 9.12 -5.07 -7.07
CA SER A 73 10.55 -4.97 -6.75
C SER A 73 11.32 -4.52 -7.99
N GLY A 74 12.18 -3.51 -7.83
CA GLY A 74 12.97 -2.97 -8.92
C GLY A 74 14.02 -3.94 -9.42
N GLU A 75 14.63 -4.70 -8.52
CA GLU A 75 15.69 -5.66 -8.83
C GLU A 75 15.14 -6.95 -9.42
N ARG A 76 14.10 -7.52 -8.78
CA ARG A 76 13.53 -8.81 -9.19
C ARG A 76 12.42 -8.70 -10.23
N ASP A 77 11.90 -7.50 -10.47
CA ASP A 77 10.72 -7.24 -11.29
C ASP A 77 9.47 -8.03 -10.82
N GLU A 78 9.44 -8.42 -9.55
CA GLU A 78 8.39 -9.22 -8.92
C GLU A 78 7.26 -8.32 -8.40
N PRO A 79 5.98 -8.58 -8.74
CA PRO A 79 4.85 -7.84 -8.19
C PRO A 79 4.64 -8.11 -6.70
N LEU A 80 4.52 -7.04 -5.91
CA LEU A 80 4.42 -7.09 -4.45
C LEU A 80 3.10 -6.52 -3.93
N GLY A 81 2.48 -5.59 -4.64
CA GLY A 81 1.19 -5.00 -4.28
C GLY A 81 0.45 -4.40 -5.46
N ASN A 82 -0.84 -4.16 -5.27
CA ASN A 82 -1.71 -3.53 -6.25
C ASN A 82 -2.90 -2.84 -5.54
N PRO A 83 -3.70 -2.00 -6.23
CA PRO A 83 -4.84 -1.29 -5.64
C PRO A 83 -5.96 -2.17 -5.03
N VAL A 84 -5.90 -3.49 -5.20
CA VAL A 84 -6.91 -4.46 -4.79
C VAL A 84 -6.46 -5.27 -3.57
N LYS A 85 -5.28 -5.90 -3.64
CA LYS A 85 -4.72 -6.79 -2.61
C LYS A 85 -3.20 -6.79 -2.68
N ASP A 86 -2.54 -6.58 -1.54
CA ASP A 86 -1.09 -6.81 -1.43
C ASP A 86 -0.73 -8.29 -1.39
N SER A 87 0.39 -8.65 -2.02
CA SER A 87 0.93 -10.02 -1.99
C SER A 87 1.40 -10.40 -0.59
N MET A 88 1.44 -11.70 -0.28
CA MET A 88 2.07 -12.20 0.94
C MET A 88 3.57 -11.88 1.00
N ALA A 89 4.25 -11.81 -0.16
CA ALA A 89 5.67 -11.50 -0.23
C ALA A 89 5.98 -10.04 0.13
N GLY A 90 5.10 -9.12 -0.26
CA GLY A 90 5.24 -7.67 -0.07
C GLY A 90 4.72 -7.14 1.27
N LYS A 91 3.88 -7.88 1.98
CA LYS A 91 3.31 -7.44 3.28
C LYS A 91 4.39 -7.18 4.32
N ILE A 92 4.12 -6.19 5.17
CA ILE A 92 4.84 -5.99 6.43
C ILE A 92 4.72 -7.21 7.34
N LYS A 93 5.74 -7.42 8.17
CA LYS A 93 5.95 -8.53 9.08
C LYS A 93 6.39 -8.00 10.43
N ASP A 94 6.42 -8.85 11.45
CA ASP A 94 6.84 -8.47 12.81
C ASP A 94 8.26 -7.88 12.88
N LYS A 95 9.12 -8.21 11.92
CA LYS A 95 10.51 -7.74 11.83
C LYS A 95 10.70 -6.56 10.87
N THR A 96 9.62 -6.02 10.29
CA THR A 96 9.71 -4.89 9.35
C THR A 96 10.20 -3.64 10.07
N THR A 97 11.29 -3.05 9.59
CA THR A 97 11.86 -1.81 10.13
C THR A 97 11.61 -0.58 9.25
N SER A 98 11.24 -0.81 7.99
CA SER A 98 11.04 0.23 6.98
C SER A 98 9.91 -0.17 6.05
N VAL A 99 9.06 0.78 5.70
CA VAL A 99 7.87 0.54 4.87
C VAL A 99 7.81 1.51 3.71
N VAL A 100 7.11 1.10 2.65
CA VAL A 100 6.76 1.96 1.52
C VAL A 100 5.24 1.96 1.37
N GLY A 101 4.63 3.14 1.52
CA GLY A 101 3.23 3.37 1.21
C GLY A 101 3.04 3.77 -0.25
N VAL A 102 2.10 3.14 -0.94
CA VAL A 102 1.74 3.50 -2.34
C VAL A 102 0.26 3.84 -2.38
N ILE A 103 -0.06 5.12 -2.58
CA ILE A 103 -1.44 5.59 -2.77
C ILE A 103 -1.73 5.61 -4.27
N TYR A 104 -2.75 4.89 -4.71
CA TYR A 104 -3.15 4.89 -6.11
C TYR A 104 -4.32 5.86 -6.30
N SER A 105 -4.18 6.80 -7.23
CA SER A 105 -5.13 7.88 -7.44
C SER A 105 -5.38 8.11 -8.93
N PRO A 106 -6.60 8.52 -9.34
CA PRO A 106 -6.85 9.02 -10.69
C PRO A 106 -5.93 10.19 -11.05
N ALA A 107 -5.54 10.27 -12.32
CA ALA A 107 -4.57 11.26 -12.80
C ALA A 107 -5.17 12.67 -13.06
N ASP A 108 -6.47 12.87 -12.82
CA ASP A 108 -7.10 14.17 -13.08
C ASP A 108 -6.81 15.20 -11.97
N ALA A 109 -6.94 16.48 -12.34
CA ALA A 109 -6.55 17.60 -11.48
C ALA A 109 -7.32 17.68 -10.16
N HIS A 110 -8.54 17.15 -10.10
CA HIS A 110 -9.33 17.15 -8.87
C HIS A 110 -8.66 16.27 -7.81
N TRP A 111 -8.25 15.05 -8.20
CA TRP A 111 -7.65 14.08 -7.30
C TRP A 111 -6.23 14.44 -6.87
N ARG A 112 -5.49 15.20 -7.67
CA ARG A 112 -4.11 15.63 -7.30
C ARG A 112 -4.05 16.26 -5.91
N SER A 113 -4.94 17.22 -5.63
CA SER A 113 -4.95 17.89 -4.32
C SER A 113 -5.35 16.96 -3.17
N VAL A 114 -6.21 15.98 -3.44
CA VAL A 114 -6.62 14.96 -2.46
C VAL A 114 -5.43 14.06 -2.16
N THR A 115 -4.71 13.61 -3.18
CA THR A 115 -3.51 12.77 -3.05
C THR A 115 -2.39 13.48 -2.31
N GLU A 116 -2.10 14.74 -2.63
CA GLU A 116 -1.08 15.54 -1.92
C GLU A 116 -1.40 15.66 -0.42
N ARG A 117 -2.67 15.93 -0.07
CA ARG A 117 -3.12 15.95 1.32
C ARG A 117 -3.05 14.58 1.98
N ALA A 118 -3.43 13.52 1.27
CA ALA A 118 -3.38 12.15 1.77
C ALA A 118 -1.94 11.72 2.10
N VAL A 119 -0.99 12.01 1.20
CA VAL A 119 0.44 11.76 1.39
C VAL A 119 0.98 12.53 2.59
N ALA A 120 0.65 13.82 2.70
CA ALA A 120 1.08 14.64 3.83
C ALA A 120 0.53 14.13 5.18
N GLN A 121 -0.75 13.74 5.22
CA GLN A 121 -1.37 13.17 6.41
C GLN A 121 -0.77 11.81 6.77
N PHE A 122 -0.53 10.96 5.76
CA PHE A 122 0.11 9.67 6.00
C PHE A 122 1.51 9.86 6.60
N ALA A 123 2.32 10.76 6.04
CA ALA A 123 3.63 11.08 6.59
C ALA A 123 3.57 11.65 8.01
N HIS A 124 2.57 12.49 8.31
CA HIS A 124 2.34 13.02 9.65
C HIS A 124 2.06 11.90 10.66
N TRP A 125 1.09 11.03 10.37
CA TRP A 125 0.71 9.94 11.26
C TRP A 125 1.79 8.88 11.42
N LEU A 126 2.58 8.59 10.37
CA LEU A 126 3.72 7.69 10.49
C LEU A 126 4.76 8.19 11.49
N LYS A 127 4.99 9.51 11.56
CA LYS A 127 5.89 10.11 12.56
C LYS A 127 5.28 10.12 13.95
N LEU A 128 4.01 10.51 14.05
CA LEU A 128 3.35 10.71 15.35
C LEU A 128 3.03 9.38 16.05
N GLU A 129 2.46 8.42 15.31
CA GLU A 129 1.90 7.17 15.87
C GLU A 129 2.58 5.92 15.29
N GLY A 130 3.21 6.02 14.11
CA GLY A 130 3.88 4.90 13.44
C GLY A 130 5.33 4.65 13.89
N GLY A 131 5.91 5.54 14.70
CA GLY A 131 7.30 5.44 15.17
C GLY A 131 8.35 5.75 14.09
N ALA A 132 7.96 6.32 12.94
CA ALA A 132 8.89 6.66 11.87
C ALA A 132 9.78 7.84 12.29
N THR A 133 11.10 7.61 12.30
CA THR A 133 12.09 8.68 12.56
C THR A 133 12.37 9.53 11.31
N GLN A 134 12.13 8.96 10.13
CA GLN A 134 12.31 9.60 8.83
C GLN A 134 11.16 9.20 7.91
N VAL A 135 10.68 10.16 7.10
CA VAL A 135 9.66 9.93 6.08
C VAL A 135 9.96 10.82 4.90
N ASP A 136 10.16 10.21 3.74
CA ASP A 136 10.22 10.87 2.44
C ASP A 136 8.94 10.56 1.66
N SER A 137 8.43 11.55 0.94
CA SER A 137 7.17 11.41 0.23
C SER A 137 7.09 12.35 -0.96
N PHE A 138 6.48 11.88 -2.06
CA PHE A 138 6.26 12.67 -3.27
C PHE A 138 5.00 12.19 -3.99
N VAL A 139 4.49 13.02 -4.91
CA VAL A 139 3.41 12.69 -5.84
C VAL A 139 3.97 12.83 -7.25
N VAL A 140 3.68 11.86 -8.11
CA VAL A 140 4.19 11.75 -9.49
C VAL A 140 3.11 12.14 -10.48
#